data_AF-A0A955T9W5-F1
#
_entry.id   AF-A0A955T9W5-F1
#
_cell.length_a   1.000
_cell.length_b   1.000
_cell.length_c   1.000
_cell.angle_alpha   90.00
_cell.angle_beta   90.00
_cell.angle_gamma   90.00
#
_symmetry.space_group_name_H-M   'P 1'
#
loop_
_entity.id
_entity.type
_entity.pdbx_description
1 polymer ?
#
loop_
_entity_poly.entity_id
_entity_poly.type
_entity_poly.pdbx_seq_one_letter_code
_entity_poly.pdbx_strand_id
1 'polypeptide(L)' 'IDVLEKEPPNEDDPLVLAWRNPDHPAHDRLILNPHAAFYCEEGLDEIRRKGAENCRRALLGQPVHNVVN' A
#
# COMPACT_ATOMS: atom_id res chain seq x y z
N ILE A 1 -5.05 -10.24 -3.68
CA ILE A 1 -5.16 -8.78 -3.84
C ILE A 1 -4.62 -8.12 -2.59
N ASP A 2 -4.09 -6.90 -2.71
CA ASP A 2 -3.47 -6.18 -1.59
C ASP A 2 -4.28 -4.97 -1.14
N VAL A 3 -5.16 -4.44 -1.98
CA VAL A 3 -5.95 -3.25 -1.67
C VAL A 3 -7.43 -3.56 -1.73
N LEU A 4 -8.20 -2.86 -0.91
CA LEU A 4 -9.66 -2.88 -0.87
C LEU A 4 -10.21 -1.46 -1.06
N GLU A 5 -11.46 -1.34 -1.49
CA GLU A 5 -12.09 -0.03 -1.72
C GLU A 5 -12.17 0.79 -0.41
N LYS A 6 -12.46 0.11 0.70
CA LYS A 6 -12.46 0.68 2.04
C LYS A 6 -11.48 -0.07 2.93
N GLU A 7 -10.60 0.67 3.57
CA GLU A 7 -9.55 0.13 4.42
C GLU A 7 -9.52 0.80 5.80
N PRO A 8 -9.50 0.03 6.91
CA PRO A 8 -9.72 -1.42 6.95
C PRO A 8 -11.14 -1.79 6.48
N PRO A 9 -11.36 -3.00 5.93
CA PRO A 9 -12.68 -3.43 5.54
C PRO A 9 -13.60 -3.51 6.77
N ASN A 10 -14.89 -3.25 6.57
CA ASN A 10 -15.88 -3.49 7.62
C ASN A 10 -16.01 -4.99 7.89
N GLU A 11 -16.59 -5.37 9.03
CA GLU A 11 -16.84 -6.77 9.37
C GLU A 11 -17.80 -7.48 8.40
N ASP A 12 -18.69 -6.71 7.76
CA ASP A 12 -19.69 -7.17 6.79
C ASP A 12 -19.22 -7.08 5.33
N ASP A 13 -17.93 -6.81 5.08
CA ASP A 13 -17.38 -6.77 3.73
C ASP A 13 -17.59 -8.12 3.02
N PRO A 14 -18.27 -8.15 1.85
CA PRO A 14 -18.66 -9.39 1.21
C PRO A 14 -17.46 -10.22 0.72
N LEU A 15 -16.35 -9.57 0.34
CA LEU A 15 -15.15 -10.27 -0.11
C LEU A 15 -14.43 -10.90 1.08
N VAL A 16 -14.32 -10.18 2.20
CA VAL A 16 -13.72 -10.71 3.44
C VAL A 16 -14.55 -11.86 4.00
N LEU A 17 -15.89 -11.75 3.99
CA LEU A 17 -16.79 -12.85 4.39
C LEU A 17 -16.62 -14.08 3.47
N ALA A 18 -16.59 -13.87 2.15
CA ALA A 18 -16.39 -14.93 1.17
C ALA A 18 -15.02 -15.61 1.30
N TRP A 19 -13.98 -14.85 1.66
CA TRP A 19 -12.64 -15.37 1.90
C TRP A 19 -12.52 -16.16 3.20
N ARG A 20 -13.22 -15.74 4.26
CA ARG A 20 -13.22 -16.43 5.57
C ARG A 20 -14.09 -17.70 5.60
N ASN A 21 -15.01 -17.88 4.66
CA ASN A 21 -15.94 -19.01 4.63
C ASN A 21 -15.33 -20.24 3.94
N PRO A 22 -15.06 -21.36 4.63
CA PRO A 22 -14.47 -22.57 4.04
C PRO A 22 -15.31 -23.23 2.93
N ASP A 23 -16.62 -23.03 2.91
CA ASP A 23 -17.50 -23.59 1.87
C ASP A 23 -17.54 -22.73 0.60
N HIS A 24 -16.95 -21.54 0.63
CA HIS A 24 -16.96 -20.61 -0.50
C HIS A 24 -15.69 -20.77 -1.35
N PRO A 25 -15.76 -20.80 -2.70
CA PRO A 25 -14.59 -20.99 -3.56
C PRO A 25 -13.46 -19.97 -3.37
N ALA A 26 -13.78 -18.78 -2.87
CA ALA A 26 -12.79 -17.74 -2.62
C ALA A 26 -11.86 -18.05 -1.45
N HIS A 27 -12.24 -18.92 -0.51
CA HIS A 27 -11.37 -19.29 0.63
C HIS A 27 -10.00 -19.75 0.15
N ASP A 28 -9.97 -20.65 -0.84
CA ASP A 28 -8.72 -21.24 -1.34
C ASP A 28 -8.21 -20.58 -2.62
N ARG A 29 -9.02 -19.76 -3.28
CA ARG A 29 -8.70 -19.13 -4.57
C ARG A 29 -8.31 -17.66 -4.45
N LEU A 30 -8.43 -17.07 -3.26
CA LEU A 30 -8.05 -15.70 -2.99
C LEU A 30 -6.98 -15.64 -1.91
N ILE A 31 -5.85 -15.02 -2.25
CA ILE A 31 -4.88 -14.52 -1.27
C ILE A 31 -5.21 -13.05 -1.04
N LEU A 32 -5.51 -12.68 0.20
CA LEU A 32 -5.81 -11.31 0.60
C LEU A 32 -4.71 -10.79 1.54
N ASN A 33 -4.11 -9.65 1.19
CA ASN A 33 -3.11 -8.97 2.01
C ASN A 33 -3.68 -7.64 2.53
N PRO A 34 -3.23 -7.17 3.72
CA PRO A 34 -3.76 -5.96 4.35
C PRO A 34 -2.99 -4.70 3.91
N HIS A 35 -3.01 -4.38 2.61
CA HIS A 35 -2.28 -3.25 2.03
C HIS A 35 -0.79 -3.21 2.41
N ALA A 36 -0.13 -4.36 2.27
CA ALA A 36 1.24 -4.56 2.69
C ALA A 36 2.18 -4.94 1.53
N ALA A 37 1.72 -4.97 0.28
CA ALA A 37 2.57 -5.30 -0.86
C ALA A 37 3.69 -4.27 -1.10
N PHE A 38 3.51 -3.04 -0.62
CA PHE A 38 4.55 -2.02 -0.64
C PHE A 38 5.66 -2.26 0.40
N TYR A 39 5.36 -2.97 1.50
CA TYR A 39 6.28 -3.06 2.63
C TYR A 39 7.50 -3.94 2.34
N CYS A 40 8.66 -3.31 2.33
CA CYS A 40 9.97 -3.95 2.46
C CYS A 40 10.94 -2.99 3.15
N GLU A 41 11.97 -3.52 3.81
CA GLU A 41 12.97 -2.71 4.52
C GLU A 41 13.72 -1.77 3.56
N GLU A 42 14.09 -2.28 2.39
CA GLU A 42 14.76 -1.51 1.33
C GLU A 42 13.85 -0.39 0.79
N GLY A 43 12.55 -0.62 0.73
CA GLY A 43 11.56 0.38 0.32
C GLY A 43 11.49 1.55 1.30
N LEU A 44 11.63 1.28 2.60
CA LEU A 44 11.67 2.33 3.63
C LEU A 44 12.94 3.18 3.50
N ASP A 45 14.09 2.56 3.26
CA ASP A 45 15.35 3.27 3.02
C ASP A 45 15.27 4.15 1.78
N GLU A 46 14.67 3.63 0.71
CA GLU A 46 14.52 4.36 -0.55
C GLU A 46 13.60 5.59 -0.42
N ILE A 47 12.48 5.47 0.31
CA ILE A 47 11.60 6.62 0.60
C ILE A 47 12.37 7.70 1.38
N ARG A 48 13.10 7.29 2.42
CA ARG A 48 13.88 8.22 3.26
C ARG A 48 14.92 8.96 2.43
N ARG A 49 15.69 8.23 1.63
CA ARG A 49 16.73 8.78 0.75
C ARG A 49 16.14 9.76 -0.26
N LYS A 50 15.12 9.34 -1.02
CA LYS A 50 14.47 10.18 -2.03
C LYS A 50 13.82 11.43 -1.44
N GLY A 51 13.19 11.30 -0.27
CA GLY A 51 12.61 12.44 0.46
C GLY A 51 13.67 13.47 0.84
N ALA A 52 14.76 13.03 1.47
CA ALA A 52 15.87 13.91 1.86
C ALA A 52 16.55 14.57 0.66
N GLU A 53 16.76 13.82 -0.43
CA GLU A 53 17.29 14.37 -1.68
C GLU A 53 16.39 15.45 -2.26
N ASN A 54 15.08 15.25 -2.26
CA ASN A 54 14.13 16.23 -2.80
C ASN A 54 14.06 17.50 -1.94
N CYS A 55 14.12 17.37 -0.60
CA CYS A 55 14.28 18.52 0.30
C CYS A 55 15.57 19.30 0.01
N ARG A 56 16.70 18.60 -0.18
CA ARG A 56 17.98 19.24 -0.54
C ARG A 56 17.87 19.99 -1.87
N ARG A 57 17.17 19.45 -2.87
CA ARG A 57 16.96 20.12 -4.16
C ARG A 57 16.22 21.44 -3.98
N ALA A 58 15.15 21.45 -3.18
CA ALA A 58 14.42 22.67 -2.86
C ALA A 58 15.32 23.73 -2.22
N LEU A 59 16.16 23.35 -1.23
CA LEU A 59 17.09 24.26 -0.56
C LEU A 59 18.16 24.84 -1.49
N LEU A 60 18.52 24.12 -2.55
CA LEU A 60 19.51 24.55 -3.54
C LEU A 60 18.89 25.29 -4.73
N GLY A 61 17.58 25.56 -4.71
CA GLY A 61 16.86 26.17 -5.84
C GLY A 61 16.82 25.26 -7.09
N GLN A 62 17.01 23.96 -6.91
CA GLN A 62 16.90 22.98 -7.99
C GLN A 62 15.42 22.60 -8.18
N PRO A 63 15.02 22.13 -9.38
CA PRO A 63 13.69 21.58 -9.59
C PRO A 63 13.38 20.51 -8.54
N VAL A 64 12.13 20.34 -8.13
CA VAL A 64 11.69 19.29 -7.20
C VAL A 64 10.99 18.20 -8.02
N HIS A 65 11.15 16.92 -7.65
CA HIS A 65 10.47 15.81 -8.33
C HIS A 65 9.14 15.48 -7.66
N ASN A 66 8.21 14.92 -8.43
CA ASN A 66 6.92 14.42 -7.95
C ASN A 66 6.11 15.47 -7.17
N VAL A 67 6.02 16.69 -7.72
CA VAL A 67 5.23 17.79 -7.14
C VAL A 67 3.74 17.44 -7.24
N VAL A 68 3.02 17.52 -6.12
CA VAL A 68 1.61 17.11 -6.02
C VAL A 68 0.67 18.34 -5.93
N ASN A 69 1.19 19.49 -5.52
CA ASN A 69 0.44 20.71 -5.22
C ASN A 69 0.87 21.91 -6.07
#